data_AF-A0A4Q2D686-F1
#
_entry.id   AF-A0A4Q2D686-F1
#
_cell.length_a   1.000
_cell.length_b   1.000
_cell.length_c   1.000
_cell.angle_alpha   90.00
_cell.angle_beta   90.00
_cell.angle_gamma   90.00
#
_symmetry.space_group_name_H-M   'P 1'
#
loop_
_entity.id
_entity.type
_entity.pdbx_description
1 polymer ?
#
loop_
_entity_poly.entity_id
_entity_poly.type
_entity_poly.pdbx_seq_one_letter_code
_entity_poly.pdbx_strand_id
1 'polypeptide(L)'
;MSQHIQHHHPQQPQYVHYAGPSNAAPHPYLQNVAMIQAQPQHMPHILHYQPQGVPQQHQHQPQHIPAQVAAPAPMQQISQPQTSAQASGSASGVPGAANGPVVAQGDWTKDLVQLAKQAELKKHALTLQLHTAHILSAHASLEQKSKAIQDLKEQKNKYVSLDSERQRLLKCLQEINSDRDQADLAQGTLEQECLDLQSKITQLSDGEYAIAKNDVDRLRQELGQPSLPSLQQTLEDRTTQYLTERRINGNENGGESVAGSKRSAPSDSASQHDGGPVKRPRGRPKGSKNKKVTST
;
A
#
# COMPACT_ATOMS: atom_id res chain seq x y z
N MET A 1 27.40 36.42 23.85
CA MET A 1 28.15 35.98 22.65
C MET A 1 27.40 34.79 22.07
N SER A 2 26.56 35.05 21.07
CA SER A 2 25.57 34.10 20.55
C SER A 2 26.10 33.48 19.26
N GLN A 3 26.36 32.18 19.26
CA GLN A 3 26.87 31.47 18.08
C GLN A 3 25.70 31.02 17.21
N HIS A 4 25.62 31.61 16.01
CA HIS A 4 24.68 31.30 14.96
C HIS A 4 25.17 30.06 14.19
N ILE A 5 24.46 28.93 14.31
CA ILE A 5 24.77 27.70 13.56
C ILE A 5 23.90 27.69 12.29
N GLN A 6 24.55 27.93 11.14
CA GLN A 6 23.96 27.76 9.82
C GLN A 6 23.73 26.28 9.53
N HIS A 7 22.48 25.89 9.27
CA HIS A 7 22.13 24.59 8.70
C HIS A 7 22.24 24.64 7.18
N HIS A 8 23.20 23.90 6.61
CA HIS A 8 23.25 23.61 5.18
C HIS A 8 22.28 22.45 4.84
N HIS A 9 21.36 22.72 3.92
CA HIS A 9 20.41 21.76 3.36
C HIS A 9 21.04 21.07 2.14
N PRO A 10 21.14 19.73 2.07
CA PRO A 10 21.56 19.05 0.86
C PRO A 10 20.44 19.08 -0.18
N GLN A 11 20.80 19.54 -1.38
CA GLN A 11 19.96 19.59 -2.58
C GLN A 11 19.46 18.19 -2.96
N GLN A 12 18.15 18.07 -3.17
CA GLN A 12 17.50 16.89 -3.73
C GLN A 12 17.79 16.79 -5.24
N PRO A 13 18.07 15.60 -5.80
CA PRO A 13 18.20 15.44 -7.25
C PRO A 13 16.84 15.56 -7.94
N GLN A 14 16.76 16.50 -8.90
CA GLN A 14 15.61 16.69 -9.79
C GLN A 14 15.50 15.52 -10.76
N TYR A 15 14.42 14.75 -10.67
CA TYR A 15 14.10 13.65 -11.59
C TYR A 15 13.57 14.22 -12.91
N VAL A 16 14.38 14.12 -13.97
CA VAL A 16 14.02 14.47 -15.35
C VAL A 16 12.92 13.52 -15.84
N HIS A 17 11.72 14.05 -16.08
CA HIS A 17 10.64 13.34 -16.77
C HIS A 17 10.90 13.38 -18.28
N TYR A 18 11.14 12.23 -18.91
CA TYR A 18 11.11 12.10 -20.37
C TYR A 18 9.64 11.96 -20.82
N ALA A 19 9.07 13.05 -21.32
CA ALA A 19 7.88 13.00 -22.15
C ALA A 19 8.30 12.58 -23.56
N GLY A 20 7.95 11.36 -23.96
CA GLY A 20 8.12 10.88 -25.33
C GLY A 20 7.11 11.55 -26.27
N PRO A 21 7.53 12.00 -27.47
CA PRO A 21 6.65 12.72 -28.39
C PRO A 21 5.60 11.80 -29.01
N SER A 22 4.34 12.16 -28.84
CA SER A 22 3.26 11.81 -29.73
C SER A 22 3.48 12.48 -31.08
N ASN A 23 3.60 11.72 -32.17
CA ASN A 23 3.28 12.22 -33.49
C ASN A 23 2.63 11.13 -34.32
N ALA A 24 1.41 11.46 -34.75
CA ALA A 24 0.58 10.71 -35.66
C ALA A 24 1.14 10.76 -37.09
N ALA A 25 0.89 9.70 -37.86
CA ALA A 25 0.75 9.79 -39.30
C ALA A 25 -0.31 8.77 -39.77
N PRO A 26 -1.28 9.16 -40.62
CA PRO A 26 -2.27 8.27 -41.19
C PRO A 26 -1.75 7.66 -42.51
N HIS A 27 -1.84 6.34 -42.67
CA HIS A 27 -1.64 5.67 -43.95
C HIS A 27 -2.99 5.22 -44.52
N PRO A 28 -3.32 5.58 -45.77
CA PRO A 28 -4.45 4.99 -46.46
C PRO A 28 -4.02 4.04 -47.61
N TYR A 29 -4.79 2.97 -47.76
CA TYR A 29 -5.07 2.15 -48.96
C TYR A 29 -4.12 1.05 -49.49
N LEU A 30 -4.80 -0.08 -49.81
CA LEU A 30 -4.52 -1.23 -50.71
C LEU A 30 -3.72 -2.43 -50.13
N GLN A 31 -4.31 -3.61 -49.92
CA GLN A 31 -4.93 -4.60 -50.84
C GLN A 31 -3.91 -5.60 -51.44
N ASN A 32 -4.07 -6.86 -50.99
CA ASN A 32 -3.81 -8.15 -51.65
C ASN A 32 -2.44 -8.87 -51.58
N VAL A 33 -2.50 -10.06 -50.93
CA VAL A 33 -2.14 -11.43 -51.40
C VAL A 33 -0.78 -12.06 -50.99
N ALA A 34 -0.96 -13.16 -50.23
CA ALA A 34 -0.25 -14.46 -50.18
C ALA A 34 1.15 -14.66 -49.56
N MET A 35 1.16 -15.58 -48.59
CA MET A 35 2.07 -16.71 -48.31
C MET A 35 3.58 -16.46 -48.20
N ILE A 36 4.18 -16.84 -47.05
CA ILE A 36 5.23 -17.89 -46.89
C ILE A 36 5.88 -17.85 -45.48
N GLN A 37 6.12 -19.06 -44.94
CA GLN A 37 7.12 -19.53 -43.95
C GLN A 37 7.23 -18.94 -42.52
N ALA A 38 6.81 -19.79 -41.57
CA ALA A 38 7.63 -20.41 -40.51
C ALA A 38 8.73 -19.58 -39.80
N GLN A 39 8.49 -19.31 -38.51
CA GLN A 39 9.48 -19.47 -37.44
C GLN A 39 8.81 -19.87 -36.11
N PRO A 40 9.35 -20.84 -35.35
CA PRO A 40 8.96 -21.07 -33.97
C PRO A 40 9.76 -20.14 -33.05
N GLN A 41 9.08 -19.19 -32.41
CA GLN A 41 9.65 -18.38 -31.33
C GLN A 41 9.53 -19.15 -30.01
N HIS A 42 10.68 -19.42 -29.40
CA HIS A 42 10.84 -20.01 -28.08
C HIS A 42 10.10 -19.20 -27.02
N MET A 43 9.17 -19.84 -26.31
CA MET A 43 8.63 -19.34 -25.04
C MET A 43 9.60 -19.64 -23.90
N PRO A 44 9.97 -18.66 -23.05
CA PRO A 44 10.78 -18.92 -21.87
C PRO A 44 9.97 -19.70 -20.83
N HIS A 45 10.61 -20.72 -20.26
CA HIS A 45 10.11 -21.49 -19.12
C HIS A 45 9.72 -20.56 -17.95
N ILE A 46 8.44 -20.52 -17.62
CA ILE A 46 7.98 -20.04 -16.32
C ILE A 46 8.32 -21.14 -15.31
N LEU A 47 9.28 -20.85 -14.43
CA LEU A 47 9.55 -21.63 -13.22
C LEU A 47 8.30 -21.61 -12.33
N HIS A 48 7.55 -22.71 -12.40
CA HIS A 48 6.49 -23.06 -11.48
C HIS A 48 7.11 -23.39 -10.10
N TYR A 49 7.11 -22.41 -9.19
CA TYR A 49 7.49 -22.65 -7.80
C TYR A 49 6.28 -23.21 -7.05
N GLN A 50 6.28 -24.53 -6.86
CA GLN A 50 5.36 -25.24 -5.98
C GLN A 50 5.94 -25.22 -4.55
N PRO A 51 5.31 -24.56 -3.56
CA PRO A 51 5.69 -24.75 -2.18
C PRO A 51 5.10 -26.06 -1.67
N GLN A 52 5.97 -27.06 -1.61
CA GLN A 52 5.79 -28.34 -0.97
C GLN A 52 5.49 -28.15 0.53
N GLY A 53 4.47 -28.84 1.02
CA GLY A 53 3.93 -28.68 2.37
C GLY A 53 4.91 -29.05 3.48
N VAL A 54 4.67 -28.45 4.64
CA VAL A 54 5.25 -28.84 5.92
C VAL A 54 4.12 -29.06 6.92
N PRO A 55 4.13 -30.15 7.70
CA PRO A 55 3.01 -30.57 8.52
C PRO A 55 2.92 -29.76 9.81
N GLN A 56 1.68 -29.51 10.21
CA GLN A 56 1.28 -28.88 11.46
C GLN A 56 1.56 -29.86 12.62
N GLN A 57 2.51 -29.51 13.49
CA GLN A 57 2.80 -30.23 14.74
C GLN A 57 2.66 -29.27 15.92
N HIS A 58 1.78 -29.67 16.85
CA HIS A 58 1.75 -29.41 18.29
C HIS A 58 1.90 -27.96 18.81
N GLN A 59 0.75 -27.34 19.08
CA GLN A 59 0.62 -26.28 20.08
C GLN A 59 0.68 -26.90 21.48
N HIS A 60 1.79 -26.71 22.19
CA HIS A 60 1.81 -26.73 23.64
C HIS A 60 1.71 -25.28 24.13
N GLN A 61 0.66 -24.97 24.87
CA GLN A 61 0.57 -23.77 25.72
C GLN A 61 1.61 -23.86 26.84
N PRO A 62 2.28 -22.75 27.15
CA PRO A 62 2.54 -22.41 28.54
C PRO A 62 1.79 -21.13 28.91
N GLN A 63 1.10 -21.20 30.04
CA GLN A 63 0.52 -20.07 30.75
C GLN A 63 1.56 -18.96 30.95
N HIS A 64 1.21 -17.74 30.57
CA HIS A 64 1.95 -16.54 30.97
C HIS A 64 1.47 -16.08 32.36
N ILE A 65 2.39 -16.13 33.32
CA ILE A 65 2.33 -15.42 34.60
C ILE A 65 2.76 -13.97 34.33
N PRO A 66 2.06 -12.93 34.81
CA PRO A 66 2.54 -11.55 34.70
C PRO A 66 3.67 -11.33 35.70
N ALA A 67 4.92 -11.28 35.20
CA ALA A 67 6.07 -10.85 35.99
C ALA A 67 6.04 -9.33 36.13
N GLN A 68 6.11 -8.91 37.39
CA GLN A 68 6.11 -7.54 37.86
C GLN A 68 7.23 -6.71 37.24
N VAL A 69 6.89 -5.46 36.94
CA VAL A 69 7.77 -4.41 36.45
C VAL A 69 8.73 -4.02 37.58
N ALA A 70 9.95 -4.56 37.56
CA ALA A 70 11.06 -4.05 38.37
C ALA A 70 11.79 -2.98 37.56
N ALA A 71 11.73 -1.75 38.06
CA ALA A 71 12.38 -0.58 37.48
C ALA A 71 13.91 -0.78 37.37
N PRO A 72 14.55 -0.39 36.25
CA PRO A 72 16.00 -0.30 36.21
C PRO A 72 16.46 0.90 37.04
N ALA A 73 17.30 0.61 38.02
CA ALA A 73 18.03 1.60 38.82
C ALA A 73 18.87 2.52 37.91
N PRO A 74 19.00 3.83 38.23
CA PRO A 74 19.87 4.73 37.49
C PRO A 74 21.33 4.32 37.71
N MET A 75 21.99 3.87 36.64
CA MET A 75 23.41 3.56 36.68
C MET A 75 24.19 4.86 36.83
N GLN A 76 24.99 4.90 37.89
CA GLN A 76 25.80 6.04 38.29
C GLN A 76 26.78 6.44 37.19
N GLN A 77 26.73 7.72 36.86
CA GLN A 77 27.69 8.46 36.06
C GLN A 77 29.05 8.43 36.75
N ILE A 78 29.96 7.57 36.27
CA ILE A 78 31.37 7.60 36.66
C ILE A 78 32.02 8.80 35.97
N SER A 79 32.38 9.78 36.79
CA SER A 79 33.10 10.99 36.44
C SER A 79 34.43 10.67 35.75
N GLN A 80 34.62 11.22 34.55
CA GLN A 80 35.92 11.31 33.89
C GLN A 80 36.86 12.20 34.71
N PRO A 81 38.14 11.82 34.92
CA PRO A 81 39.14 12.78 35.32
C PRO A 81 39.54 13.63 34.10
N GLN A 82 39.08 14.87 34.06
CA GLN A 82 39.61 15.91 33.18
C GLN A 82 41.06 16.21 33.58
N THR A 83 41.98 15.96 32.67
CA THR A 83 43.36 16.43 32.74
C THR A 83 43.41 17.90 32.33
N SER A 84 43.23 18.80 33.30
CA SER A 84 43.57 20.20 33.13
C SER A 84 45.08 20.37 33.12
N ALA A 85 45.62 20.72 31.96
CA ALA A 85 46.94 21.29 31.81
C ALA A 85 46.96 22.66 32.54
N GLN A 86 47.59 22.71 33.71
CA GLN A 86 47.81 23.95 34.45
C GLN A 86 49.30 24.28 34.43
N ALA A 87 49.68 25.06 33.43
CA ALA A 87 50.92 25.82 33.42
C ALA A 87 50.73 27.03 34.35
N SER A 88 51.49 27.11 35.43
CA SER A 88 51.71 28.34 36.19
C SER A 88 53.02 28.21 36.94
N GLY A 89 54.01 28.96 36.47
CA GLY A 89 55.25 29.18 37.21
C GLY A 89 54.97 30.02 38.46
N SER A 90 55.69 29.70 39.53
CA SER A 90 56.02 30.66 40.58
C SER A 90 57.32 30.21 41.22
N ALA A 91 58.30 31.10 41.10
CA ALA A 91 59.61 31.01 41.69
C ALA A 91 59.57 31.20 43.22
N SER A 92 60.72 30.90 43.83
CA SER A 92 61.22 31.39 45.12
C SER A 92 60.97 30.49 46.33
N GLY A 93 62.06 29.96 46.88
CA GLY A 93 62.08 29.27 48.16
C GLY A 93 63.35 28.46 48.43
N VAL A 94 64.52 29.11 48.38
CA VAL A 94 65.75 28.58 49.01
C VAL A 94 65.61 28.77 50.52
N PRO A 95 65.83 27.74 51.35
CA PRO A 95 66.95 27.88 52.29
C PRO A 95 67.71 26.58 52.53
N GLY A 96 69.00 26.73 52.83
CA GLY A 96 69.70 25.79 53.69
C GLY A 96 70.67 24.85 53.00
N ALA A 97 71.74 25.42 52.44
CA ALA A 97 72.97 24.68 52.19
C ALA A 97 73.56 24.18 53.51
N ALA A 98 73.51 22.87 53.73
CA ALA A 98 74.39 22.16 54.65
C ALA A 98 75.37 21.36 53.79
N ASN A 99 76.58 21.91 53.62
CA ASN A 99 77.72 21.22 53.02
C ASN A 99 78.23 20.16 54.01
N GLY A 100 77.59 19.00 54.00
CA GLY A 100 78.16 17.75 54.50
C GLY A 100 78.60 16.89 53.32
N PRO A 101 79.63 16.04 53.47
CA PRO A 101 80.07 15.16 52.39
C PRO A 101 78.91 14.21 52.05
N VAL A 102 78.34 14.41 50.85
CA VAL A 102 77.27 13.58 50.28
C VAL A 102 77.88 12.22 49.93
N VAL A 103 78.03 11.38 50.94
CA VAL A 103 78.16 9.94 50.73
C VAL A 103 76.80 9.51 50.21
N ALA A 104 76.77 9.01 48.97
CA ALA A 104 75.57 8.47 48.32
C ALA A 104 75.08 7.22 49.07
N GLN A 105 74.46 7.43 50.24
CA GLN A 105 73.80 6.43 51.07
C GLN A 105 72.30 6.38 50.72
N GLY A 106 72.00 6.55 49.43
CA GLY A 106 70.67 6.37 48.85
C GLY A 106 70.64 5.02 48.15
N ASP A 107 69.64 4.21 48.48
CA ASP A 107 69.44 2.85 47.98
C ASP A 107 68.95 2.87 46.52
N TRP A 108 69.76 3.43 45.62
CA TRP A 108 69.44 3.69 44.21
C TRP A 108 68.93 2.46 43.46
N THR A 109 69.38 1.27 43.88
CA THR A 109 68.93 -0.02 43.37
C THR A 109 67.44 -0.25 43.65
N LYS A 110 66.94 0.12 44.84
CA LYS A 110 65.51 0.03 45.18
C LYS A 110 64.68 1.02 44.37
N ASP A 111 65.16 2.25 44.21
CA ASP A 111 64.47 3.27 43.42
C ASP A 111 64.37 2.88 41.94
N LEU A 112 65.42 2.27 41.38
CA LEU A 112 65.40 1.75 40.01
C LEU A 112 64.38 0.61 39.84
N VAL A 113 64.32 -0.32 40.80
CA VAL A 113 63.33 -1.42 40.80
C VAL A 113 61.91 -0.89 40.96
N GLN A 114 61.69 0.11 41.83
CA GLN A 114 60.38 0.75 41.97
C GLN A 114 59.98 1.48 40.69
N LEU A 115 60.91 2.19 40.04
CA LEU A 115 60.65 2.90 38.79
C LEU A 115 60.34 1.92 37.65
N ALA A 116 61.01 0.77 37.59
CA ALA A 116 60.70 -0.30 36.65
C ALA A 116 59.29 -0.88 36.88
N LYS A 117 58.93 -1.20 38.14
CA LYS A 117 57.57 -1.66 38.50
C LYS A 117 56.51 -0.61 38.17
N GLN A 118 56.80 0.67 38.42
CA GLN A 118 55.90 1.77 38.09
C GLN A 118 55.72 1.93 36.57
N ALA A 119 56.79 1.75 35.79
CA ALA A 119 56.71 1.76 34.33
C ALA A 119 55.89 0.56 33.80
N GLU A 120 56.09 -0.63 34.37
CA GLU A 120 55.32 -1.82 34.02
C GLU A 120 53.84 -1.67 34.39
N LEU A 121 53.51 -1.15 35.57
CA LEU A 121 52.14 -0.83 35.96
C LEU A 121 51.48 0.17 35.01
N LYS A 122 52.18 1.25 34.64
CA LYS A 122 51.69 2.24 33.67
C LYS A 122 51.45 1.61 32.29
N LYS A 123 52.32 0.71 31.84
CA LYS A 123 52.13 -0.07 30.61
C LYS A 123 50.84 -0.89 30.67
N HIS A 124 50.62 -1.65 31.75
CA HIS A 124 49.40 -2.44 31.90
C HIS A 124 48.13 -1.57 31.99
N ALA A 125 48.19 -0.47 32.72
CA ALA A 125 47.07 0.47 32.83
C ALA A 125 46.69 1.05 31.46
N LEU A 126 47.69 1.44 30.65
CA LEU A 126 47.46 1.94 29.30
C LEU A 126 46.86 0.87 28.39
N THR A 127 47.39 -0.35 28.42
CA THR A 127 46.85 -1.48 27.66
C THR A 127 45.39 -1.77 28.03
N LEU A 128 45.06 -1.76 29.32
CA LEU A 128 43.69 -1.93 29.79
C LEU A 128 42.77 -0.81 29.27
N GLN A 129 43.21 0.45 29.36
CA GLN A 129 42.46 1.60 28.85
C GLN A 129 42.18 1.49 27.35
N LEU A 130 43.18 1.04 26.57
CA LEU A 130 43.03 0.81 25.14
C LEU A 130 41.99 -0.29 24.84
N HIS A 131 42.07 -1.42 25.55
CA HIS A 131 41.08 -2.49 25.43
C HIS A 131 39.67 -2.03 25.83
N THR A 132 39.53 -1.28 26.92
CA THR A 132 38.24 -0.69 27.31
C THR A 132 37.68 0.20 26.22
N ALA A 133 38.49 1.07 25.61
CA ALA A 133 38.05 1.92 24.50
C ALA A 133 37.60 1.09 23.29
N HIS A 134 38.33 0.02 22.94
CA HIS A 134 37.94 -0.89 21.87
C HIS A 134 36.63 -1.61 22.15
N ILE A 135 36.42 -2.09 23.39
CA ILE A 135 35.17 -2.75 23.80
C ILE A 135 33.99 -1.78 23.69
N LEU A 136 34.13 -0.55 24.18
CA LEU A 136 33.07 0.46 24.11
C LEU A 136 32.72 0.83 22.66
N SER A 137 33.73 1.01 21.80
CA SER A 137 33.52 1.27 20.37
C SER A 137 32.83 0.10 19.65
N ALA A 138 33.22 -1.13 19.98
CA ALA A 138 32.58 -2.33 19.44
C ALA A 138 31.12 -2.44 19.92
N HIS A 139 30.84 -2.10 21.18
CA HIS A 139 29.49 -2.11 21.74
C HIS A 139 28.57 -1.11 21.04
N ALA A 140 29.00 0.15 20.89
CA ALA A 140 28.23 1.16 20.16
C ALA A 140 27.93 0.73 18.72
N SER A 141 28.91 0.09 18.06
CA SER A 141 28.74 -0.45 16.71
C SER A 141 27.73 -1.61 16.67
N LEU A 142 27.73 -2.46 17.69
CA LEU A 142 26.79 -3.59 17.81
C LEU A 142 25.35 -3.10 18.00
N GLU A 143 25.14 -2.10 18.84
CA GLU A 143 23.82 -1.48 19.08
C GLU A 143 23.28 -0.84 17.80
N GLN A 144 24.12 -0.07 17.09
CA GLN A 144 23.74 0.55 15.83
C GLN A 144 23.32 -0.49 14.78
N LYS A 145 24.09 -1.58 14.65
CA LYS A 145 23.76 -2.69 13.74
C LYS A 145 22.50 -3.44 14.15
N SER A 146 22.30 -3.65 15.45
CA SER A 146 21.10 -4.31 15.98
C SER A 146 19.84 -3.51 15.68
N LYS A 147 19.90 -2.18 15.84
CA LYS A 147 18.82 -1.28 15.46
C LYS A 147 18.55 -1.33 13.94
N ALA A 148 19.59 -1.26 13.12
CA ALA A 148 19.44 -1.35 11.67
C ALA A 148 18.79 -2.68 11.23
N ILE A 149 19.13 -3.80 11.89
CA ILE A 149 18.50 -5.10 11.64
C ILE A 149 17.01 -5.07 12.00
N GLN A 150 16.64 -4.43 13.11
CA GLN A 150 15.23 -4.29 13.49
C GLN A 150 14.46 -3.45 12.47
N ASP A 151 15.00 -2.30 12.07
CA ASP A 151 14.38 -1.43 11.07
C ASP A 151 14.15 -2.18 9.74
N LEU A 152 15.13 -2.99 9.31
CA LEU A 152 14.99 -3.82 8.10
C LEU A 152 13.93 -4.92 8.25
N LYS A 153 13.77 -5.53 9.44
CA LYS A 153 12.71 -6.50 9.70
C LYS A 153 11.32 -5.85 9.61
N GLU A 154 11.17 -4.66 10.17
CA GLU A 154 9.90 -3.91 10.11
C GLU A 154 9.57 -3.50 8.67
N GLN A 155 10.55 -3.03 7.89
CA GLN A 155 10.38 -2.74 6.47
C GLN A 155 9.98 -3.98 5.67
N LYS A 156 10.62 -5.14 5.92
CA LYS A 156 10.24 -6.40 5.29
C LYS A 156 8.80 -6.78 5.61
N ASN A 157 8.37 -6.65 6.87
CA ASN A 157 6.99 -6.93 7.28
C ASN A 157 5.98 -6.00 6.57
N LYS A 158 6.32 -4.71 6.44
CA LYS A 158 5.50 -3.75 5.68
C LYS A 158 5.36 -4.14 4.21
N TYR A 159 6.46 -4.56 3.57
CA TYR A 159 6.43 -5.03 2.19
C TYR A 159 5.52 -6.26 2.03
N VAL A 160 5.63 -7.24 2.94
CA VAL A 160 4.76 -8.43 2.93
C VAL A 160 3.28 -8.07 3.03
N SER A 161 2.91 -7.11 3.88
CA SER A 161 1.53 -6.63 3.99
C SER A 161 1.04 -5.97 2.69
N LEU A 162 1.87 -5.12 2.07
CA LEU A 162 1.53 -4.49 0.79
C LEU A 162 1.39 -5.51 -0.34
N ASP A 163 2.22 -6.55 -0.35
CA ASP A 163 2.11 -7.61 -1.35
C ASP A 163 0.82 -8.42 -1.18
N SER A 164 0.39 -8.69 0.07
CA SER A 164 -0.90 -9.34 0.32
C SER A 164 -2.10 -8.53 -0.17
N GLU A 165 -2.07 -7.20 0.01
CA GLU A 165 -3.10 -6.30 -0.51
C GLU A 165 -3.08 -6.24 -2.04
N ARG A 166 -1.89 -6.16 -2.65
CA ARG A 166 -1.72 -6.21 -4.10
C ARG A 166 -2.33 -7.48 -4.68
N GLN A 167 -2.07 -8.65 -4.07
CA GLN A 167 -2.65 -9.92 -4.49
C GLN A 167 -4.18 -9.92 -4.37
N ARG A 168 -4.74 -9.37 -3.27
CA ARG A 168 -6.19 -9.23 -3.09
C ARG A 168 -6.81 -8.37 -4.19
N LEU A 169 -6.22 -7.21 -4.50
CA LEU A 169 -6.71 -6.31 -5.55
C LEU A 169 -6.66 -6.95 -6.94
N LEU A 170 -5.58 -7.69 -7.25
CA LEU A 170 -5.47 -8.44 -8.51
C LEU A 170 -6.57 -9.50 -8.63
N LYS A 171 -6.89 -10.19 -7.53
CA LYS A 171 -7.99 -11.16 -7.50
C LYS A 171 -9.35 -10.49 -7.76
N CYS A 172 -9.64 -9.37 -7.11
CA CYS A 172 -10.89 -8.63 -7.36
C CYS A 172 -11.00 -8.12 -8.81
N LEU A 173 -9.89 -7.69 -9.43
CA LEU A 173 -9.88 -7.31 -10.84
C LEU A 173 -10.16 -8.49 -11.77
N GLN A 174 -9.62 -9.67 -11.45
CA GLN A 174 -9.90 -10.90 -12.19
C GLN A 174 -11.38 -11.29 -12.10
N GLU A 175 -11.98 -11.19 -10.90
CA GLU A 175 -13.41 -11.44 -10.69
C GLU A 175 -14.28 -10.49 -11.52
N ILE A 176 -14.02 -9.17 -11.48
CA ILE A 176 -14.76 -8.18 -12.28
C ILE A 176 -14.68 -8.48 -13.79
N ASN A 177 -13.50 -8.87 -14.28
CA ASN A 177 -13.36 -9.23 -15.69
C ASN A 177 -14.18 -10.48 -16.03
N SER A 178 -14.17 -11.51 -15.17
CA SER A 178 -14.99 -12.69 -15.34
C SER A 178 -16.50 -12.37 -15.34
N ASP A 179 -16.94 -11.52 -14.43
CA ASP A 179 -18.35 -11.09 -14.34
C ASP A 179 -18.78 -10.31 -15.58
N ARG A 180 -17.90 -9.44 -16.10
CA ARG A 180 -18.15 -8.72 -17.36
C ARG A 180 -18.28 -9.69 -18.53
N ASP A 181 -17.34 -10.62 -18.68
CA ASP A 181 -17.36 -11.59 -19.77
C ASP A 181 -18.62 -12.49 -19.68
N GLN A 182 -19.09 -12.81 -18.47
CA GLN A 182 -20.36 -13.51 -18.25
C GLN A 182 -21.58 -12.65 -18.62
N ALA A 183 -21.56 -11.35 -18.29
CA ALA A 183 -22.62 -10.41 -18.65
C ALA A 183 -22.71 -10.22 -20.17
N ASP A 184 -21.57 -10.12 -20.86
CA ASP A 184 -21.49 -10.01 -22.32
C ASP A 184 -22.05 -11.28 -23.00
N LEU A 185 -21.74 -12.47 -22.46
CA LEU A 185 -22.31 -13.73 -22.94
C LEU A 185 -23.83 -13.78 -22.76
N ALA A 186 -24.32 -13.41 -21.56
CA ALA A 186 -25.75 -13.39 -21.27
C ALA A 186 -26.50 -12.36 -22.13
N GLN A 187 -25.91 -11.19 -22.36
CA GLN A 187 -26.44 -10.18 -23.28
C GLN A 187 -26.55 -10.76 -24.70
N GLY A 188 -25.49 -11.38 -25.21
CA GLY A 188 -25.51 -11.99 -26.55
C GLY A 188 -26.60 -13.07 -26.69
N THR A 189 -26.82 -13.89 -25.66
CA THR A 189 -27.92 -14.87 -25.64
C THR A 189 -29.28 -14.19 -25.72
N LEU A 190 -29.53 -13.16 -24.89
CA LEU A 190 -30.81 -12.44 -24.88
C LEU A 190 -31.06 -11.69 -26.19
N GLU A 191 -30.01 -11.10 -26.80
CA GLU A 191 -30.11 -10.45 -28.10
C GLU A 191 -30.51 -11.44 -29.20
N GLN A 192 -29.92 -12.64 -29.21
CA GLN A 192 -30.29 -13.69 -30.16
C GLN A 192 -31.74 -14.14 -29.95
N GLU A 193 -32.16 -14.38 -28.71
CA GLU A 193 -33.55 -14.75 -28.39
C GLU A 193 -34.54 -13.64 -28.81
N CYS A 194 -34.19 -12.37 -28.61
CA CYS A 194 -35.00 -11.24 -29.07
C CYS A 194 -35.13 -11.23 -30.60
N LEU A 195 -34.04 -11.47 -31.34
CA LEU A 195 -34.06 -11.55 -32.80
C LEU A 195 -34.91 -12.72 -33.28
N ASP A 196 -34.79 -13.89 -32.65
CA ASP A 196 -35.57 -15.08 -32.99
C ASP A 196 -37.07 -14.85 -32.75
N LEU A 197 -37.43 -14.20 -31.62
CA LEU A 197 -38.81 -13.83 -31.33
C LEU A 197 -39.35 -12.79 -32.31
N GLN A 198 -38.57 -11.77 -32.67
CA GLN A 198 -38.97 -10.78 -33.69
C GLN A 198 -39.19 -11.44 -35.06
N SER A 199 -38.30 -12.35 -35.45
CA SER A 199 -38.43 -13.13 -36.68
C SER A 199 -39.71 -13.98 -36.66
N LYS A 200 -39.98 -14.67 -35.55
CA LYS A 200 -41.20 -15.47 -35.37
C LYS A 200 -42.47 -14.63 -35.40
N ILE A 201 -42.48 -13.45 -34.76
CA ILE A 201 -43.62 -12.53 -34.81
C ILE A 201 -43.89 -12.09 -36.25
N THR A 202 -42.85 -11.69 -36.98
CA THR A 202 -42.96 -11.29 -38.38
C THR A 202 -43.49 -12.42 -39.26
N GLN A 203 -42.97 -13.64 -39.06
CA GLN A 203 -43.43 -14.82 -39.80
C GLN A 203 -44.92 -15.12 -39.56
N LEU A 204 -45.37 -15.03 -38.31
CA LEU A 204 -46.77 -15.27 -37.96
C LEU A 204 -47.70 -14.15 -38.44
N SER A 205 -47.27 -12.88 -38.32
CA SER A 205 -48.07 -11.73 -38.73
C SER A 205 -48.32 -11.72 -40.24
N ASP A 206 -47.30 -12.05 -41.03
CA ASP A 206 -47.35 -11.94 -42.49
C ASP A 206 -47.89 -13.20 -43.15
N GLY A 207 -47.84 -14.34 -42.46
CA GLY A 207 -48.32 -15.63 -42.95
C GLY A 207 -49.77 -15.92 -42.57
N GLU A 208 -49.95 -16.89 -41.67
CA GLU A 208 -51.26 -17.47 -41.34
C GLU A 208 -52.23 -16.46 -40.74
N TYR A 209 -51.74 -15.53 -39.92
CA TYR A 209 -52.59 -14.52 -39.29
C TYR A 209 -53.21 -13.56 -40.33
N ALA A 210 -52.42 -13.08 -41.30
CA ALA A 210 -52.91 -12.18 -42.33
C ALA A 210 -54.01 -12.83 -43.18
N ILE A 211 -53.83 -14.10 -43.56
CA ILE A 211 -54.83 -14.88 -44.31
C ILE A 211 -56.11 -15.01 -43.50
N ALA A 212 -55.99 -15.47 -42.25
CA ALA A 212 -57.15 -15.64 -41.37
C ALA A 212 -57.90 -14.33 -41.10
N LYS A 213 -57.17 -13.22 -40.89
CA LYS A 213 -57.77 -11.90 -40.69
C LYS A 213 -58.55 -11.46 -41.93
N ASN A 214 -57.98 -11.60 -43.12
CA ASN A 214 -58.66 -11.23 -44.37
C ASN A 214 -59.95 -12.04 -44.58
N ASP A 215 -59.94 -13.34 -44.29
CA ASP A 215 -61.14 -14.18 -44.37
C ASP A 215 -62.22 -13.75 -43.36
N VAL A 216 -61.84 -13.42 -42.11
CA VAL A 216 -62.77 -12.93 -41.09
C VAL A 216 -63.34 -11.56 -41.47
N ASP A 217 -62.51 -10.66 -41.98
CA ASP A 217 -62.96 -9.33 -42.43
C ASP A 217 -63.92 -9.45 -43.63
N ARG A 218 -63.67 -10.37 -44.57
CA ARG A 218 -64.60 -10.68 -45.67
C ARG A 218 -65.96 -11.14 -45.14
N LEU A 219 -65.98 -12.10 -44.21
CA LEU A 219 -67.22 -12.60 -43.60
C LEU A 219 -67.96 -11.52 -42.80
N ARG A 220 -67.24 -10.66 -42.09
CA ARG A 220 -67.82 -9.52 -41.37
C ARG A 220 -68.46 -8.52 -42.33
N GLN A 221 -67.82 -8.26 -43.47
CA GLN A 221 -68.36 -7.39 -44.50
C GLN A 221 -69.64 -7.96 -45.10
N GLU A 222 -69.71 -9.27 -45.37
CA GLU A 222 -70.93 -9.95 -45.85
C GLU A 222 -72.08 -9.85 -44.83
N LEU A 223 -71.78 -9.81 -43.53
CA LEU A 223 -72.75 -9.64 -42.44
C LEU A 223 -73.04 -8.17 -42.09
N GLY A 224 -72.44 -7.20 -42.77
CA GLY A 224 -72.60 -5.76 -42.47
C GLY A 224 -71.94 -5.29 -41.17
N GLN A 225 -70.96 -6.04 -40.64
CA GLN A 225 -70.18 -5.66 -39.46
C GLN A 225 -68.87 -4.95 -39.83
N PRO A 226 -68.34 -4.07 -38.96
CA PRO A 226 -67.05 -3.43 -39.19
C PRO A 226 -65.87 -4.44 -39.11
N SER A 227 -64.81 -4.16 -39.86
CA SER A 227 -63.57 -4.93 -39.86
C SER A 227 -62.91 -4.96 -38.48
N LEU A 228 -62.15 -6.01 -38.20
CA LEU A 228 -61.40 -6.13 -36.95
C LEU A 228 -60.28 -5.08 -36.84
N PRO A 229 -59.96 -4.64 -35.60
CA PRO A 229 -58.81 -3.78 -35.35
C PRO A 229 -57.50 -4.45 -35.79
N SER A 230 -56.49 -3.63 -36.11
CA SER A 230 -55.19 -4.15 -36.55
C SER A 230 -54.45 -4.86 -35.40
N LEU A 231 -53.63 -5.86 -35.76
CA LEU A 231 -52.75 -6.52 -34.80
C LEU A 231 -51.82 -5.52 -34.11
N GLN A 232 -51.31 -4.56 -34.88
CA GLN A 232 -50.48 -3.45 -34.40
C GLN A 232 -51.16 -2.67 -33.27
N GLN A 233 -52.43 -2.26 -33.47
CA GLN A 233 -53.21 -1.55 -32.44
C GLN A 233 -53.34 -2.39 -31.16
N THR A 234 -53.64 -3.68 -31.31
CA THR A 234 -53.78 -4.61 -30.18
C THR A 234 -52.47 -4.78 -29.41
N LEU A 235 -51.33 -4.83 -30.11
CA LEU A 235 -50.01 -4.90 -29.49
C LEU A 235 -49.65 -3.61 -28.75
N GLU A 236 -49.93 -2.44 -29.34
CA GLU A 236 -49.69 -1.13 -28.71
C GLU A 236 -50.51 -0.96 -27.43
N ASP A 237 -51.78 -1.38 -27.44
CA ASP A 237 -52.64 -1.37 -26.25
C ASP A 237 -52.07 -2.28 -25.15
N ARG A 238 -51.57 -3.48 -25.51
CA ARG A 238 -50.92 -4.41 -24.58
C ARG A 238 -49.61 -3.87 -24.03
N THR A 239 -48.76 -3.25 -24.86
CA THR A 239 -47.52 -2.60 -24.41
C THR A 239 -47.83 -1.47 -23.44
N THR A 240 -48.86 -0.67 -23.71
CA THR A 240 -49.30 0.41 -22.83
C THR A 240 -49.81 -0.12 -21.49
N GLN A 241 -50.58 -1.21 -21.50
CA GLN A 241 -51.00 -1.91 -20.28
C GLN A 241 -49.81 -2.41 -19.47
N TYR A 242 -48.85 -3.10 -20.10
CA TYR A 242 -47.67 -3.61 -19.42
C TYR A 242 -46.81 -2.51 -18.78
N LEU A 243 -46.58 -1.39 -19.49
CA LEU A 243 -45.86 -0.24 -18.95
C LEU A 243 -46.61 0.42 -17.77
N THR A 244 -47.94 0.44 -17.85
CA THR A 244 -48.79 0.95 -16.78
C THR A 244 -48.73 0.05 -15.54
N GLU A 245 -48.85 -1.26 -15.74
CA GLU A 245 -48.74 -2.27 -14.69
C GLU A 245 -47.35 -2.24 -14.03
N ARG A 246 -46.29 -2.12 -14.83
CA ARG A 246 -44.92 -1.97 -14.31
C ARG A 246 -44.74 -0.69 -13.50
N ARG A 247 -45.42 0.40 -13.86
CA ARG A 247 -45.39 1.66 -13.08
C ARG A 247 -46.12 1.50 -11.74
N ILE A 248 -47.24 0.79 -11.73
CA ILE A 248 -48.04 0.56 -10.52
C ILE A 248 -47.31 -0.42 -9.59
N ASN A 249 -46.87 -1.57 -10.08
CA ASN A 249 -46.21 -2.61 -9.27
C ASN A 249 -44.74 -2.27 -8.95
N GLY A 250 -44.05 -1.53 -9.83
CA GLY A 250 -42.67 -1.13 -9.63
C GLY A 250 -42.46 -0.14 -8.48
N ASN A 251 -43.53 0.53 -8.03
CA ASN A 251 -43.48 1.45 -6.89
C ASN A 251 -43.54 0.73 -5.53
N GLU A 252 -43.98 -0.54 -5.50
CA GLU A 252 -44.18 -1.29 -4.25
C GLU A 252 -42.98 -2.18 -3.91
N ASN A 253 -42.19 -2.60 -4.91
CA ASN A 253 -40.98 -3.42 -4.74
C ASN A 253 -39.66 -2.69 -5.04
N GLY A 254 -39.71 -1.40 -5.46
CA GLY A 254 -38.53 -0.59 -5.80
C GLY A 254 -38.01 0.34 -4.70
N GLY A 255 -38.54 0.24 -3.48
CA GLY A 255 -38.20 1.11 -2.33
C GLY A 255 -36.89 0.77 -1.61
N GLU A 256 -36.19 -0.30 -1.98
CA GLU A 256 -34.88 -0.65 -1.42
C GLU A 256 -33.86 -0.82 -2.55
N SER A 257 -33.31 0.29 -3.04
CA SER A 257 -31.92 0.45 -3.49
C SER A 257 -31.80 1.64 -4.44
N VAL A 258 -31.39 2.82 -3.94
CA VAL A 258 -30.28 3.68 -4.42
C VAL A 258 -30.24 4.95 -3.53
N ALA A 259 -30.06 4.78 -2.21
CA ALA A 259 -29.66 5.88 -1.31
C ALA A 259 -29.07 5.32 0.00
N GLY A 260 -28.08 4.44 -0.08
CA GLY A 260 -27.49 3.93 1.16
C GLY A 260 -26.63 2.70 1.04
N SER A 261 -25.78 2.60 0.02
CA SER A 261 -24.66 1.64 0.05
C SER A 261 -23.62 2.13 1.08
N LYS A 262 -23.96 2.07 2.37
CA LYS A 262 -22.97 1.96 3.43
C LYS A 262 -22.56 0.49 3.47
N ARG A 263 -21.39 0.22 2.91
CA ARG A 263 -20.67 -1.04 3.04
C ARG A 263 -20.56 -1.39 4.53
N SER A 264 -21.34 -2.35 5.00
CA SER A 264 -21.03 -3.08 6.23
C SER A 264 -19.87 -4.01 5.91
N ALA A 265 -18.67 -3.58 6.28
CA ALA A 265 -17.55 -4.48 6.43
C ALA A 265 -17.83 -5.41 7.63
N PRO A 266 -17.49 -6.71 7.57
CA PRO A 266 -17.50 -7.55 8.77
C PRO A 266 -16.27 -7.17 9.60
N SER A 267 -16.45 -6.29 10.59
CA SER A 267 -15.47 -6.12 11.68
C SER A 267 -15.87 -7.06 12.81
N ASP A 268 -15.18 -8.18 12.87
CA ASP A 268 -14.98 -8.91 14.10
C ASP A 268 -14.09 -8.06 15.03
N SER A 269 -14.33 -8.14 16.35
CA SER A 269 -13.64 -7.46 17.47
C SER A 269 -14.38 -6.28 18.14
N ALA A 270 -15.13 -6.65 19.17
CA ALA A 270 -15.16 -6.07 20.52
C ALA A 270 -14.44 -4.73 20.78
N SER A 271 -15.18 -3.71 21.20
CA SER A 271 -14.88 -2.91 22.42
C SER A 271 -15.97 -1.84 22.70
N GLN A 272 -16.81 -2.18 23.68
CA GLN A 272 -17.29 -1.38 24.80
C GLN A 272 -16.94 0.13 24.83
N HIS A 273 -18.00 0.96 24.70
CA HIS A 273 -18.33 2.15 25.50
C HIS A 273 -17.19 3.11 25.95
N ASP A 274 -17.13 4.32 25.39
CA ASP A 274 -17.29 5.58 26.15
C ASP A 274 -17.47 6.80 25.21
N GLY A 275 -18.23 7.80 25.67
CA GLY A 275 -18.85 8.85 24.86
C GLY A 275 -17.96 10.01 24.40
N GLY A 276 -18.33 10.60 23.24
CA GLY A 276 -17.76 11.86 22.75
C GLY A 276 -18.63 12.51 21.65
N PRO A 277 -18.85 13.85 21.68
CA PRO A 277 -19.92 14.51 20.95
C PRO A 277 -19.69 14.70 19.43
N VAL A 278 -20.79 14.51 18.71
CA VAL A 278 -21.04 14.67 17.28
C VAL A 278 -20.50 15.98 16.70
N LYS A 279 -19.53 15.90 15.77
CA LYS A 279 -19.20 17.00 14.84
C LYS A 279 -19.54 16.60 13.41
N ARG A 280 -20.50 17.35 12.86
CA ARG A 280 -21.13 17.24 11.54
C ARG A 280 -20.08 17.34 10.40
N PRO A 281 -20.32 16.71 9.24
CA PRO A 281 -19.43 16.79 8.09
C PRO A 281 -19.42 18.23 7.55
N ARG A 282 -18.23 18.85 7.52
CA ARG A 282 -18.03 20.18 6.96
C ARG A 282 -18.35 20.16 5.46
N GLY A 283 -19.40 20.87 5.10
CA GLY A 283 -19.81 21.12 3.73
C GLY A 283 -18.68 21.72 2.90
N ARG A 284 -18.60 21.22 1.68
CA ARG A 284 -17.85 21.71 0.53
C ARG A 284 -17.76 23.25 0.50
N PRO A 285 -16.57 23.85 0.35
CA PRO A 285 -16.46 25.30 0.17
C PRO A 285 -17.20 25.73 -1.10
N LYS A 286 -18.19 26.63 -0.95
CA LYS A 286 -18.82 27.31 -2.07
C LYS A 286 -17.87 28.36 -2.64
N GLY A 287 -17.57 28.24 -3.93
CA GLY A 287 -17.16 29.36 -4.78
C GLY A 287 -15.67 29.62 -4.87
N SER A 288 -15.09 29.31 -6.03
CA SER A 288 -14.04 30.16 -6.60
C SER A 288 -14.34 30.35 -8.08
N LYS A 289 -14.32 31.62 -8.50
CA LYS A 289 -14.92 32.17 -9.71
C LYS A 289 -14.02 31.95 -10.94
N ASN A 290 -14.62 31.55 -12.06
CA ASN A 290 -13.98 31.66 -13.38
C ASN A 290 -13.67 33.14 -13.67
N LYS A 291 -12.40 33.47 -13.90
CA LYS A 291 -11.97 34.73 -14.51
C LYS A 291 -11.71 34.45 -15.98
N LYS A 292 -12.62 34.92 -16.85
CA LYS A 292 -12.36 35.06 -18.28
C LYS A 292 -11.25 36.12 -18.44
N VAL A 293 -10.20 35.81 -19.19
CA VAL A 293 -9.29 36.82 -19.73
C VAL A 293 -9.45 36.77 -21.24
N THR A 294 -10.18 37.76 -21.73
CA THR A 294 -10.12 38.29 -23.08
C THR A 294 -8.87 39.17 -23.20
N SER A 295 -8.03 38.90 -24.20
CA SER A 295 -7.13 39.87 -24.82
C SER A 295 -7.11 39.54 -26.33
N THR A 296 -7.77 40.35 -27.16
CA THR A 296 -7.19 41.41 -28.02
C THR A 296 -5.97 40.96 -28.83
#